data_AF-A0A1J8R2V5-F1
#
_entry.id   AF-A0A1J8R2V5-F1
#
_cell.length_a   1.000
_cell.length_b   1.000
_cell.length_c   1.000
_cell.angle_alpha   90.00
_cell.angle_beta   90.00
_cell.angle_gamma   90.00
#
_symmetry.space_group_name_H-M   'P 1'
#
loop_
_entity.id
_entity.type
_entity.pdbx_description
1 polymer ?
#
loop_
_entity_poly.entity_id
_entity_poly.type
_entity_poly.pdbx_seq_one_letter_code
_entity_poly.pdbx_strand_id
1 'polypeptide(L)'
;MSCKPPIDPVKLVMKHVESVQRTGVTRTKYTHRLTPISGSCVANIPELHSLCRRTIEAFSAQEKSEGSPYKVELRVRNHNTLTRMEIIQEVAKCMPENYVVDLDNPEVFVLVEVFKSICGMSIVEDYYRFQKFNVMELANAHNEPERFEKGAGRVQDKVQEAVGTVEIAGDIVSIATNLPHSKEVA
;
A
#
# COMPACT_ATOMS: atom_id res chain seq x y z
N MET A 1 5.62 -11.73 17.37
CA MET A 1 6.11 -12.48 16.19
C MET A 1 6.92 -11.48 15.37
N SER A 2 8.24 -11.45 15.55
CA SER A 2 9.12 -10.55 14.79
C SER A 2 10.43 -11.29 14.50
N CYS A 3 11.05 -11.00 13.36
CA CYS A 3 12.34 -11.58 12.98
C CYS A 3 13.41 -11.13 13.98
N LYS A 4 14.31 -12.04 14.38
CA LYS A 4 15.47 -11.64 15.19
C LYS A 4 16.43 -10.82 14.30
N PRO A 5 17.04 -9.74 14.81
CA PRO A 5 18.12 -9.05 14.11
C PRO A 5 19.20 -10.07 13.68
N PRO A 6 19.77 -9.94 12.46
CA PRO A 6 19.75 -8.78 11.55
C PRO A 6 18.68 -8.83 10.44
N ILE A 7 17.72 -9.75 10.51
CA ILE A 7 16.79 -9.99 9.39
C ILE A 7 15.60 -9.03 9.47
N ASP A 8 15.45 -8.19 8.44
CA ASP A 8 14.27 -7.36 8.24
C ASP A 8 13.17 -8.15 7.51
N PRO A 9 11.97 -8.33 8.13
CA PRO A 9 10.88 -9.08 7.51
C PRO A 9 10.38 -8.45 6.22
N VAL A 10 10.39 -7.12 6.10
CA VAL A 10 9.89 -6.43 4.89
C VAL A 10 10.82 -6.76 3.72
N LYS A 11 12.13 -6.53 3.87
CA LYS A 11 13.12 -6.85 2.83
C LYS A 11 13.12 -8.32 2.44
N LEU A 12 12.91 -9.23 3.40
CA LEU A 12 12.82 -10.65 3.12
C LEU A 12 11.63 -10.97 2.22
N VAL A 13 10.44 -10.45 2.55
CA VAL A 13 9.23 -10.69 1.76
C VAL A 13 9.36 -10.03 0.39
N MET A 14 9.83 -8.78 0.31
CA MET A 14 10.03 -8.07 -0.97
C MET A 14 10.93 -8.85 -1.92
N LYS A 15 12.12 -9.27 -1.46
CA LYS A 15 13.04 -10.08 -2.28
C LYS A 15 12.43 -11.41 -2.72
N HIS A 16 11.66 -12.05 -1.85
CA HIS A 16 11.01 -13.30 -2.21
C HIS A 16 9.96 -13.08 -3.30
N VAL A 17 9.08 -12.09 -3.11
CA VAL A 17 8.01 -11.75 -4.04
C VAL A 17 8.59 -11.29 -5.39
N GLU A 18 9.65 -10.48 -5.42
CA GLU A 18 10.39 -10.13 -6.64
C GLU A 18 10.94 -11.37 -7.36
N SER A 19 11.50 -12.33 -6.60
CA SER A 19 11.97 -13.58 -7.18
C SER A 19 10.81 -14.39 -7.78
N VAL A 20 9.65 -14.42 -7.13
CA VAL A 20 8.46 -15.10 -7.67
C VAL A 20 7.98 -14.39 -8.93
N GLN A 21 7.92 -13.05 -8.95
CA GLN A 21 7.54 -12.28 -10.13
C GLN A 21 8.47 -12.56 -11.31
N ARG A 22 9.79 -12.66 -11.07
CA ARG A 22 10.79 -12.90 -12.12
C ARG A 22 10.81 -14.34 -12.63
N THR A 23 10.54 -15.32 -11.76
CA THR A 23 10.74 -16.74 -12.09
C THR A 23 9.44 -17.50 -12.36
N GLY A 24 8.30 -16.98 -11.90
CA GLY A 24 7.03 -17.69 -11.89
C GLY A 24 6.97 -18.87 -10.92
N VAL A 25 7.98 -19.04 -10.06
CA VAL A 25 8.07 -20.18 -9.12
C VAL A 25 7.94 -19.69 -7.68
N THR A 26 6.84 -20.05 -7.03
CA THR A 26 6.55 -19.64 -5.64
C THR A 26 7.48 -20.26 -4.60
N ARG A 27 8.04 -21.44 -4.91
CA ARG A 27 8.81 -22.30 -3.97
C ARG A 27 8.07 -22.56 -2.64
N THR A 28 6.75 -22.41 -2.64
CA THR A 28 5.86 -22.60 -1.49
C THR A 28 4.59 -23.30 -1.98
N LYS A 29 4.24 -24.44 -1.36
CA LYS A 29 3.16 -25.29 -1.86
C LYS A 29 1.76 -24.81 -1.44
N TYR A 30 1.64 -24.28 -0.22
CA TYR A 30 0.34 -23.91 0.38
C TYR A 30 0.28 -22.45 0.87
N THR A 31 1.29 -21.64 0.54
CA THR A 31 1.31 -20.23 0.91
C THR A 31 0.63 -19.42 -0.17
N HIS A 32 -0.47 -18.77 0.18
CA HIS A 32 -1.13 -17.83 -0.74
C HIS A 32 -0.57 -16.42 -0.57
N ARG A 33 -0.59 -15.88 0.66
CA ARG A 33 -0.26 -14.49 0.91
C ARG A 33 0.75 -14.33 2.05
N LEU A 34 1.73 -13.47 1.83
CA LEU A 34 2.69 -13.06 2.86
C LEU A 34 2.30 -11.68 3.39
N THR A 35 2.26 -11.52 4.71
CA THR A 35 2.18 -10.19 5.35
C THR A 35 3.42 -10.03 6.21
N PRO A 36 4.38 -9.15 5.84
CA PRO A 36 5.52 -8.87 6.70
C PRO A 36 5.02 -8.13 7.96
N ILE A 37 5.60 -8.41 9.12
CA ILE A 37 5.30 -7.71 10.38
C ILE A 37 6.63 -7.28 10.99
N SER A 38 6.91 -5.98 10.96
CA SER A 38 8.17 -5.41 11.46
C SER A 38 8.15 -5.32 12.99
N GLY A 39 7.01 -4.93 13.56
CA GLY A 39 6.82 -4.87 15.00
C GLY A 39 5.45 -5.39 15.42
N SER A 40 5.37 -5.85 16.67
CA SER A 40 4.13 -6.34 17.27
C SER A 40 3.97 -5.80 18.68
N CYS A 41 2.74 -5.51 19.08
CA CYS A 41 2.38 -5.04 20.40
C CYS A 41 1.06 -5.70 20.87
N VAL A 42 0.69 -5.44 22.12
CA VAL A 42 -0.64 -5.81 22.62
C VAL A 42 -1.68 -4.91 21.95
N ALA A 43 -2.86 -5.45 21.64
CA ALA A 43 -3.96 -4.74 20.98
C ALA A 43 -4.65 -3.76 21.95
N ASN A 44 -3.95 -2.67 22.31
CA ASN A 44 -4.47 -1.53 23.04
C ASN A 44 -4.02 -0.22 22.35
N ILE A 45 -4.71 0.89 22.60
CA ILE A 45 -4.42 2.18 21.95
C ILE A 45 -3.01 2.72 22.30
N PRO A 46 -2.56 2.75 23.58
CA PRO A 46 -1.24 3.31 23.91
C PRO A 46 -0.05 2.55 23.31
N GLU A 47 -0.14 1.22 23.28
CA GLU A 47 0.86 0.35 22.67
C GLU A 47 0.82 0.44 21.16
N LEU A 48 -0.37 0.55 20.57
CA LEU A 48 -0.53 0.80 19.13
C LEU A 48 0.15 2.11 18.74
N HIS A 49 -0.11 3.20 19.46
CA HIS A 49 0.53 4.50 19.23
C HIS A 49 2.07 4.40 19.34
N SER A 50 2.56 3.72 20.37
CA SER A 50 4.00 3.51 20.58
C SER A 50 4.64 2.63 19.49
N LEU A 51 3.90 1.64 18.98
CA LEU A 51 4.32 0.83 17.84
C LEU A 51 4.34 1.66 16.55
N CYS A 52 3.30 2.46 16.31
CA CYS A 52 3.16 3.35 15.15
C CYS A 52 4.38 4.25 15.02
N ARG A 53 4.70 5.00 16.08
CA ARG A 53 5.84 5.92 16.08
C ARG A 53 7.16 5.21 15.75
N ARG A 54 7.44 4.09 16.41
CA ARG A 54 8.69 3.33 16.18
C ARG A 54 8.82 2.80 14.75
N THR A 55 7.74 2.29 14.17
CA THR A 55 7.79 1.74 12.81
C THR A 55 7.89 2.84 11.77
N ILE A 56 7.19 3.97 11.95
CA ILE A 56 7.25 5.12 11.04
C ILE A 56 8.62 5.80 11.10
N GLU A 57 9.19 5.98 12.30
CA GLU A 57 10.56 6.46 12.48
C GLU A 57 11.58 5.54 11.80
N ALA A 58 11.44 4.22 11.97
CA ALA A 58 12.32 3.23 11.34
C ALA A 58 12.18 3.19 9.81
N PHE A 59 11.00 3.47 9.27
CA PHE A 59 10.74 3.56 7.84
C PHE A 59 11.33 4.84 7.25
N SER A 60 11.03 5.99 7.87
CA SER A 60 11.52 7.32 7.44
C SER A 60 13.05 7.44 7.52
N ALA A 61 13.70 6.68 8.40
CA ALA A 61 15.16 6.60 8.47
C ALA A 61 15.78 5.76 7.34
N GLN A 62 15.02 4.83 6.76
CA GLN A 62 15.47 3.93 5.69
C GLN A 62 15.14 4.45 4.30
N GLU A 63 13.99 5.09 4.15
CA GLU A 63 13.48 5.61 2.87
C GLU A 63 13.26 7.11 2.94
N LYS A 64 13.72 7.78 1.87
CA LYS A 64 13.68 9.24 1.73
C LYS A 64 12.46 9.70 0.93
N SER A 65 11.35 8.96 1.05
CA SER A 65 10.07 9.29 0.42
C SER A 65 9.40 10.40 1.23
N GLU A 66 9.78 11.64 0.94
CA GLU A 66 9.11 12.81 1.51
C GLU A 66 7.79 13.04 0.76
N GLY A 67 6.68 12.64 1.39
CA GLY A 67 5.33 13.05 0.98
C GLY A 67 4.62 12.17 -0.02
N SER A 68 4.92 10.87 -0.03
CA SER A 68 4.19 9.89 -0.85
C SER A 68 2.75 9.68 -0.35
N PRO A 69 1.79 9.46 -1.26
CA PRO A 69 0.43 9.10 -0.88
C PRO A 69 0.41 7.72 -0.20
N TYR A 70 -0.33 7.60 0.90
CA TYR A 70 -0.38 6.36 1.68
C TYR A 70 -1.80 5.84 1.91
N LYS A 71 -1.89 4.52 2.11
CA LYS A 71 -3.12 3.81 2.48
C LYS A 71 -2.90 2.87 3.66
N VAL A 72 -3.87 2.85 4.57
CA VAL A 72 -3.89 1.90 5.68
C VAL A 72 -4.70 0.66 5.29
N GLU A 73 -4.03 -0.50 5.21
CA GLU A 73 -4.66 -1.80 4.97
C GLU A 73 -4.79 -2.56 6.30
N LEU A 74 -5.98 -2.51 6.89
CA LEU A 74 -6.27 -3.17 8.17
C LEU A 74 -6.96 -4.53 8.01
N ARG A 75 -6.42 -5.54 8.68
CA ARG A 75 -7.04 -6.86 8.86
C ARG A 75 -7.23 -7.20 10.32
N VAL A 76 -8.49 -7.28 10.74
CA VAL A 76 -8.88 -7.66 12.11
C VAL A 76 -9.44 -9.08 12.11
N ARG A 77 -8.93 -9.94 12.97
CA ARG A 77 -9.35 -11.34 13.13
C ARG A 77 -9.53 -11.65 14.60
N ASN A 78 -10.71 -12.16 14.96
CA ASN A 78 -11.03 -12.63 16.32
C ASN A 78 -10.70 -11.58 17.40
N HIS A 79 -10.99 -10.32 17.13
CA HIS A 79 -10.79 -9.20 18.04
C HIS A 79 -12.03 -8.31 18.02
N ASN A 80 -12.46 -7.86 19.20
CA ASN A 80 -13.69 -7.11 19.40
C ASN A 80 -13.49 -5.86 20.28
N THR A 81 -12.30 -5.63 20.81
CA THR A 81 -12.03 -4.53 21.75
C THR A 81 -11.75 -3.22 21.01
N LEU A 82 -10.89 -3.26 19.98
CA LEU A 82 -10.57 -2.14 19.12
C LEU A 82 -11.36 -2.24 17.82
N THR A 83 -12.08 -1.18 17.50
CA THR A 83 -12.79 -1.05 16.24
C THR A 83 -11.81 -0.71 15.11
N ARG A 84 -12.22 -1.02 13.87
CA ARG A 84 -11.45 -0.67 12.67
C ARG A 84 -11.15 0.83 12.59
N MET A 85 -12.12 1.67 12.94
CA MET A 85 -11.96 3.12 12.83
C MET A 85 -11.00 3.68 13.88
N GLU A 86 -11.03 3.19 15.11
CA GLU A 86 -10.09 3.62 16.15
C GLU A 86 -8.65 3.33 15.72
N ILE A 87 -8.39 2.14 15.16
CA ILE A 87 -7.05 1.77 14.69
C ILE A 87 -6.61 2.67 13.54
N ILE A 88 -7.47 2.91 12.55
CA ILE A 88 -7.14 3.76 11.40
C ILE A 88 -6.86 5.20 11.84
N GLN A 89 -7.69 5.75 12.73
CA GLN A 89 -7.51 7.10 13.27
C GLN A 89 -6.20 7.21 14.06
N GLU A 90 -5.87 6.20 14.85
CA GLU A 90 -4.64 6.22 15.65
C GLU A 90 -3.39 6.14 14.78
N VAL A 91 -3.41 5.31 13.73
CA VAL A 91 -2.34 5.25 12.74
C VAL A 91 -2.21 6.59 12.00
N ALA A 92 -3.32 7.20 11.59
CA ALA A 92 -3.30 8.48 10.88
C ALA A 92 -2.73 9.62 11.73
N LYS A 93 -2.99 9.65 13.05
CA LYS A 93 -2.38 10.64 13.97
C LYS A 93 -0.87 10.49 14.10
N CYS A 94 -0.35 9.28 13.94
CA CYS A 94 1.08 9.02 14.06
C CYS A 94 1.85 9.31 12.76
N MET A 95 1.14 9.47 11.64
CA MET A 95 1.75 9.73 10.35
C MET A 95 2.19 11.20 10.27
N PRO A 96 3.40 11.50 9.76
CA PRO A 96 3.84 12.89 9.64
C PRO A 96 3.06 13.62 8.54
N GLU A 97 2.94 14.95 8.69
CA GLU A 97 2.05 15.81 7.89
C GLU A 97 2.36 15.81 6.39
N ASN A 98 3.56 15.41 6.00
CA ASN A 98 3.95 15.31 4.60
C ASN A 98 3.22 14.17 3.87
N TYR A 99 2.80 13.11 4.56
CA TYR A 99 2.10 11.98 3.94
C TYR A 99 0.60 12.26 3.78
N VAL A 100 0.10 12.17 2.55
CA VAL A 100 -1.31 12.40 2.22
C VAL A 100 -2.04 11.07 2.09
N VAL A 101 -3.25 10.96 2.63
CA VAL A 101 -4.07 9.75 2.48
C VAL A 101 -4.63 9.70 1.05
N ASP A 102 -4.29 8.64 0.30
CA ASP A 102 -4.92 8.32 -0.99
C ASP A 102 -5.39 6.86 -0.97
N LEU A 103 -6.69 6.66 -1.20
CA LEU A 103 -7.30 5.32 -1.19
C LEU A 103 -7.27 4.64 -2.55
N ASP A 104 -7.08 5.41 -3.62
CA ASP A 104 -7.15 4.97 -5.00
C ASP A 104 -5.76 4.68 -5.56
N ASN A 105 -4.81 5.62 -5.42
CA ASN A 105 -3.43 5.48 -5.93
C ASN A 105 -2.36 5.68 -4.84
N PRO A 106 -2.33 4.83 -3.80
CA PRO A 106 -1.26 4.87 -2.79
C PRO A 106 0.07 4.30 -3.31
N GLU A 107 1.16 4.98 -2.97
CA GLU A 107 2.53 4.48 -3.13
C GLU A 107 2.96 3.67 -1.92
N VAL A 108 2.60 4.14 -0.72
CA VAL A 108 2.97 3.54 0.56
C VAL A 108 1.77 2.86 1.21
N PHE A 109 1.97 1.66 1.74
CA PHE A 109 0.95 0.87 2.41
C PHE A 109 1.35 0.60 3.86
N VAL A 110 0.51 1.06 4.78
CA VAL A 110 0.61 0.71 6.20
C VAL A 110 -0.23 -0.53 6.43
N LEU A 111 0.43 -1.68 6.57
CA LEU A 111 -0.24 -2.95 6.83
C LEU A 111 -0.40 -3.13 8.34
N VAL A 112 -1.65 -3.27 8.77
CA VAL A 112 -1.98 -3.52 10.18
C VAL A 112 -2.73 -4.83 10.29
N GLU A 113 -2.21 -5.76 11.09
CA GLU A 113 -2.86 -7.04 11.38
C GLU A 113 -3.16 -7.16 12.87
N VAL A 114 -4.44 -7.34 13.20
CA VAL A 114 -4.88 -7.61 14.57
C VAL A 114 -5.40 -9.05 14.64
N PHE A 115 -4.81 -9.85 15.51
CA PHE A 115 -5.24 -11.21 15.78
C PHE A 115 -5.33 -11.46 17.29
N LYS A 116 -6.56 -11.72 17.77
CA LYS A 116 -6.84 -11.85 19.21
C LYS A 116 -6.34 -10.63 19.98
N SER A 117 -5.40 -10.79 20.91
CA SER A 117 -4.86 -9.70 21.74
C SER A 117 -3.58 -9.07 21.19
N ILE A 118 -3.17 -9.43 19.96
CA ILE A 118 -1.91 -8.98 19.37
C ILE A 118 -2.20 -8.11 18.15
N CYS A 119 -1.52 -6.98 18.07
CA CYS A 119 -1.46 -6.12 16.89
C CYS A 119 -0.05 -6.19 16.29
N GLY A 120 0.04 -6.29 14.97
CA GLY A 120 1.27 -6.24 14.21
C GLY A 120 1.18 -5.17 13.13
N MET A 121 2.31 -4.53 12.84
CA MET A 121 2.37 -3.48 11.84
C MET A 121 3.64 -3.55 11.01
N SER A 122 3.52 -3.18 9.73
CA SER A 122 4.61 -2.94 8.80
C SER A 122 4.24 -1.86 7.81
N ILE A 123 5.26 -1.25 7.21
CA ILE A 123 5.11 -0.28 6.12
C ILE A 123 5.82 -0.90 4.91
N VAL A 124 5.14 -0.89 3.78
CA VAL A 124 5.64 -1.48 2.52
C VAL A 124 5.27 -0.60 1.34
N GLU A 125 6.07 -0.68 0.29
CA GLU A 125 5.80 -0.07 -1.01
C GLU A 125 5.30 -1.15 -2.00
N ASP A 126 4.81 -0.73 -3.17
CA ASP A 126 4.47 -1.63 -4.30
C ASP A 126 3.45 -2.75 -3.97
N TYR A 127 2.61 -2.57 -2.95
CA TYR A 127 1.72 -3.62 -2.47
C TYR A 127 0.74 -4.12 -3.55
N TYR A 128 0.15 -3.22 -4.34
CA TYR A 128 -0.76 -3.59 -5.44
C TYR A 128 -0.03 -4.20 -6.63
N ARG A 129 1.12 -3.64 -7.01
CA ARG A 129 2.00 -4.20 -8.05
C ARG A 129 2.33 -5.68 -7.77
N PHE A 130 2.55 -6.03 -6.50
CA PHE A 130 2.81 -7.41 -6.08
C PHE A 130 1.56 -8.23 -5.75
N GLN A 131 0.38 -7.87 -6.29
CA GLN A 131 -0.88 -8.57 -6.09
C GLN A 131 -1.22 -8.76 -4.59
N LYS A 132 -0.95 -7.72 -3.79
CA LYS A 132 -1.12 -7.71 -2.32
C LYS A 132 -0.28 -8.80 -1.64
N PHE A 133 0.91 -9.10 -2.19
CA PHE A 133 1.81 -10.21 -1.82
C PHE A 133 1.17 -11.60 -1.91
N ASN A 134 0.25 -11.80 -2.85
CA ASN A 134 -0.27 -13.12 -3.16
C ASN A 134 0.69 -13.83 -4.14
N VAL A 135 1.58 -14.67 -3.62
CA VAL A 135 2.63 -15.32 -4.41
C VAL A 135 2.05 -16.28 -5.46
N MET A 136 0.88 -16.86 -5.21
CA MET A 136 0.24 -17.77 -6.15
C MET A 136 -0.36 -17.01 -7.33
N GLU A 137 -1.07 -15.90 -7.08
CA GLU A 137 -1.58 -15.04 -8.16
C GLU A 137 -0.41 -14.41 -8.95
N LEU A 138 0.67 -14.03 -8.27
CA LEU A 138 1.86 -13.48 -8.91
C LEU A 138 2.57 -14.50 -9.83
N ALA A 139 2.68 -15.76 -9.39
CA ALA A 139 3.22 -16.84 -10.22
C ALA A 139 2.31 -17.18 -11.39
N ASN A 140 0.99 -17.21 -11.17
CA ASN A 140 0.02 -17.45 -12.24
C ASN A 140 0.06 -16.33 -13.30
N ALA A 141 0.20 -15.06 -12.88
CA ALA A 141 0.34 -13.93 -13.80
C ALA A 141 1.59 -14.02 -14.68
N HIS A 142 2.67 -14.64 -14.18
CA HIS A 142 3.87 -14.91 -14.96
C HIS A 142 3.71 -16.10 -15.93
N ASN A 143 3.11 -17.20 -15.47
CA ASN A 143 3.07 -18.46 -16.21
C ASN A 143 1.88 -18.58 -17.17
N GLU A 144 0.77 -17.88 -16.91
CA GLU A 144 -0.48 -17.96 -17.67
C GLU A 144 -0.99 -16.54 -18.02
N PRO A 145 -0.27 -15.78 -18.88
CA PRO A 145 -0.63 -14.40 -19.20
C PRO A 145 -2.00 -14.28 -19.88
N GLU A 146 -2.45 -15.33 -20.60
CA GLU A 146 -3.75 -15.36 -21.29
C GLU A 146 -4.95 -15.42 -20.33
N ARG A 147 -4.77 -15.92 -19.09
CA ARG A 147 -5.84 -15.90 -18.07
C ARG A 147 -5.96 -14.57 -17.35
N PHE A 148 -4.97 -13.69 -17.51
CA PHE A 148 -4.94 -12.36 -16.92
C PHE A 148 -5.23 -11.31 -18.00
N GLU A 149 -6.42 -11.34 -18.58
CA GLU A 149 -6.95 -10.15 -19.25
C GLU A 149 -6.97 -8.97 -18.25
N LYS A 150 -6.67 -7.75 -18.73
CA LYS A 150 -6.65 -6.52 -17.92
C LYS A 150 -7.96 -6.38 -17.14
N GLY A 151 -7.95 -6.73 -15.85
CA GLY A 151 -9.12 -6.71 -14.96
C GLY A 151 -9.48 -8.04 -14.28
N ALA A 152 -8.85 -9.16 -14.64
CA ALA A 152 -9.11 -10.48 -14.04
C ALA A 152 -8.35 -10.76 -12.72
N GLY A 153 -7.41 -9.90 -12.34
CA GLY A 153 -6.80 -9.94 -11.01
C GLY A 153 -7.81 -9.50 -9.94
N ARG A 154 -7.82 -10.17 -8.78
CA ARG A 154 -8.61 -9.72 -7.60
C ARG A 154 -8.18 -8.34 -7.05
N VAL A 155 -7.13 -7.77 -7.60
CA VAL A 155 -6.68 -6.39 -7.38
C VAL A 155 -6.94 -5.65 -8.68
N GLN A 156 -8.05 -4.92 -8.74
CA GLN A 156 -8.33 -4.04 -9.86
C GLN A 156 -7.43 -2.81 -9.72
N ASP A 157 -6.46 -2.65 -10.61
CA ASP A 157 -5.86 -1.34 -10.85
C ASP A 157 -6.93 -0.50 -11.54
N LYS A 158 -7.62 0.34 -10.77
CA LYS A 158 -8.48 1.36 -11.36
C LYS A 158 -7.59 2.46 -11.92
N VAL A 159 -7.09 2.27 -13.15
CA VAL A 159 -6.62 3.40 -13.95
C VAL A 159 -7.87 4.17 -14.37
N GLN A 160 -8.21 5.22 -13.62
CA GLN A 160 -9.27 6.14 -13.99
C GLN A 160 -8.66 7.19 -14.94
N GLU A 161 -8.98 7.10 -16.23
CA GLU A 161 -8.77 8.21 -17.17
C GLU A 161 -9.58 9.42 -16.66
N ALA A 162 -8.87 10.42 -16.15
CA ALA A 162 -9.46 11.70 -15.80
C ALA A 162 -9.69 12.52 -17.08
N VAL A 163 -10.85 12.35 -17.71
CA VAL A 163 -11.45 13.40 -18.55
C VAL A 163 -12.34 14.22 -17.64
N GLY A 164 -11.81 15.35 -17.19
CA GLY A 164 -12.50 16.29 -16.32
C GLY A 164 -13.62 17.03 -17.06
N THR A 165 -14.72 17.25 -16.37
CA THR A 165 -15.52 18.46 -16.52
C THR A 165 -16.11 18.78 -15.15
N VAL A 166 -15.71 19.91 -14.58
CA VAL A 166 -16.32 20.45 -13.36
C VAL A 166 -16.96 21.77 -13.76
N GLU A 167 -18.30 21.80 -13.77
CA GLU A 167 -19.04 23.04 -13.67
C GLU A 167 -19.13 23.42 -12.19
N ILE A 168 -18.74 24.65 -11.84
CA ILE A 168 -19.17 25.29 -10.60
C ILE A 168 -19.68 26.68 -10.95
N ALA A 169 -20.92 26.93 -10.56
CA ALA A 169 -21.54 28.24 -10.59
C ALA A 169 -20.82 29.22 -9.66
N GLY A 170 -20.72 30.47 -10.09
CA GLY A 170 -20.38 31.61 -9.23
C GLY A 170 -19.02 32.21 -9.51
N ASP A 171 -19.06 33.27 -10.31
CA ASP A 171 -18.07 34.33 -10.47
C ASP A 171 -16.90 34.14 -11.46
N ILE A 172 -17.01 35.00 -12.48
CA ILE A 172 -16.19 35.16 -13.67
C ILE A 172 -14.91 35.91 -13.30
N VAL A 173 -13.75 35.32 -13.58
CA VAL A 173 -12.55 36.10 -13.93
C VAL A 173 -11.84 35.41 -15.09
N SER A 174 -12.00 35.99 -16.29
CA SER A 174 -11.23 35.67 -17.48
C SER A 174 -9.77 36.07 -17.34
N ILE A 175 -8.85 35.25 -17.85
CA ILE A 175 -7.55 35.57 -18.48
C ILE A 175 -7.07 34.23 -19.09
N ALA A 176 -6.58 34.06 -20.30
CA ALA A 176 -6.60 34.81 -21.55
C ALA A 176 -6.31 33.77 -22.66
N THR A 177 -6.88 34.02 -23.82
CA THR A 177 -6.66 33.34 -25.11
C THR A 177 -5.18 33.11 -25.46
N ASN A 178 -4.89 31.98 -26.13
CA ASN A 178 -4.12 32.04 -27.38
C ASN A 178 -4.43 30.87 -28.33
N LEU A 179 -4.77 31.28 -29.56
CA LEU A 179 -4.99 30.48 -30.78
C LEU A 179 -3.72 29.72 -31.22
N PRO A 180 -3.86 28.63 -32.01
CA PRO A 180 -2.74 27.96 -32.64
C PRO A 180 -2.33 28.68 -33.94
N HIS A 181 -1.03 28.79 -34.18
CA HIS A 181 -0.49 29.11 -35.50
C HIS A 181 0.47 28.03 -35.99
N SER A 182 0.06 27.46 -37.13
CA SER A 182 0.90 27.05 -38.27
C SER A 182 2.01 26.03 -38.06
N LYS A 183 1.83 24.86 -38.67
CA LYS A 183 2.90 24.19 -39.42
C LYS A 183 2.39 23.84 -40.81
N GLU A 184 2.96 24.51 -41.81
CA GLU A 184 2.85 24.16 -43.22
C GLU A 184 4.27 23.85 -43.74
N VAL A 185 4.31 22.91 -44.68
CA VAL A 185 5.35 22.63 -45.69
C VAL A 185 6.64 21.93 -45.24
N ALA A 186 6.76 20.65 -45.58
CA ALA A 186 7.41 20.19 -46.82
C ALA A 186 6.93 18.79 -47.20
#